data_AF-A0A8H6WEU8-F1
#
_entry.id   AF-A0A8H6WEU8-F1
#
_cell.length_a   1.000
_cell.length_b   1.000
_cell.length_c   1.000
_cell.angle_alpha   90.00
_cell.angle_beta   90.00
_cell.angle_gamma   90.00
#
_symmetry.space_group_name_H-M   'P 1'
#
loop_
_entity.id
_entity.type
_entity.pdbx_description
1 polymer ?
#
loop_
_entity_poly.entity_id
_entity_poly.type
_entity_poly.pdbx_seq_one_letter_code
_entity_poly.pdbx_strand_id
1 'polypeptide(L)'
;MTNFIRTYIAESSLPEPLVIMADVDEIPAAHTIKLLRMCDFGKSIHLQLRNYVYSFEWFVGLRASVHQWAQDTYYRHGQSGDTVLADAGWHCSYCFRFLSEYVVKMRGFSHADRIAGRIHLLDPARIQGTICKGKNIFGMLPEAYNYVDLLSQLSLEPLKTGVHLPLFLVEQAERFKPSISGYARLRAQSWYAETAIDQGHGH
;
A
#
# COMPACT_ATOMS: atom_id res chain seq x y z
N MET A 1 9.45 1.70 18.54
CA MET A 1 9.59 0.39 17.84
C MET A 1 11.04 -0.10 17.79
N THR A 2 12.02 0.77 17.61
CA THR A 2 13.46 0.43 17.56
C THR A 2 14.07 -0.17 18.83
N ASN A 3 13.60 0.22 20.03
CA ASN A 3 14.17 -0.27 21.30
C ASN A 3 13.96 -1.78 21.52
N PHE A 4 12.78 -2.30 21.17
CA PHE A 4 12.49 -3.73 21.27
C PHE A 4 13.45 -4.57 20.42
N ILE A 5 13.67 -4.14 19.17
CA ILE A 5 14.58 -4.81 18.23
C ILE A 5 16.03 -4.73 18.75
N ARG A 6 16.44 -3.59 19.32
CA ARG A 6 17.79 -3.40 19.87
C ARG A 6 18.10 -4.36 21.01
N THR A 7 17.18 -4.50 21.97
CA THR A 7 17.34 -5.43 23.09
C THR A 7 17.49 -6.86 22.59
N TYR A 8 16.63 -7.29 21.66
CA TYR A 8 16.67 -8.66 21.14
C TYR A 8 17.95 -8.98 20.35
N ILE A 9 18.42 -8.05 19.51
CA ILE A 9 19.64 -8.27 18.72
C ILE A 9 20.90 -8.25 19.58
N ALA A 10 20.97 -7.36 20.59
CA ALA A 10 22.12 -7.28 21.49
C ALA A 10 22.35 -8.56 22.30
N GLU A 11 21.30 -9.33 22.54
CA GLU A 11 21.34 -10.60 23.27
C GLU A 11 21.59 -11.82 22.34
N SER A 12 21.59 -11.63 21.01
CA SER A 12 21.69 -12.73 20.04
C SER A 12 23.11 -12.89 19.49
N SER A 13 23.54 -14.13 19.27
CA SER A 13 24.77 -14.48 18.53
C SER A 13 24.54 -14.62 17.02
N LEU A 14 23.39 -14.19 16.52
CA LEU A 14 23.01 -14.33 15.12
C LEU A 14 23.72 -13.29 14.23
N PRO A 15 23.91 -13.58 12.93
CA PRO A 15 24.32 -12.57 11.97
C PRO A 15 23.39 -11.35 12.02
N GLU A 16 23.94 -10.18 11.75
CA GLU A 16 23.17 -8.94 11.68
C GLU A 16 21.97 -9.11 10.74
N PRO A 17 20.74 -8.89 11.22
CA PRO A 17 19.56 -9.16 10.43
C PRO A 17 19.37 -8.10 9.33
N LEU A 18 18.70 -8.49 8.26
CA LEU A 18 18.13 -7.55 7.32
C LEU A 18 16.86 -6.93 7.91
N VAL A 19 16.74 -5.62 7.81
CA VAL A 19 15.53 -4.89 8.21
C VAL A 19 14.81 -4.38 6.98
N ILE A 20 13.57 -4.82 6.82
CA ILE A 20 12.67 -4.34 5.78
C ILE A 20 11.98 -3.08 6.33
N MET A 21 12.24 -1.94 5.69
CA MET A 21 11.56 -0.67 5.96
C MET A 21 10.51 -0.46 4.88
N ALA A 22 9.29 -0.90 5.19
CA ALA A 22 8.17 -0.91 4.26
C ALA A 22 6.83 -0.77 5.01
N ASP A 23 5.82 -0.23 4.33
CA ASP A 23 4.44 -0.27 4.81
C ASP A 23 3.86 -1.71 4.72
N VAL A 24 2.76 -1.97 5.43
CA VAL A 24 2.15 -3.32 5.49
C VAL A 24 1.70 -3.82 4.11
N ASP A 25 1.32 -2.92 3.21
CA ASP A 25 0.90 -3.19 1.84
C ASP A 25 2.05 -3.18 0.82
N GLU A 26 3.29 -2.97 1.26
CA GLU A 26 4.52 -3.08 0.47
C GLU A 26 5.15 -4.46 0.73
N ILE A 27 4.98 -5.40 -0.19
CA ILE A 27 5.32 -6.81 -0.03
C ILE A 27 6.51 -7.17 -0.93
N PRO A 28 7.75 -7.24 -0.38
CA PRO A 28 8.90 -7.75 -1.12
C PRO A 28 8.69 -9.21 -1.53
N ALA A 29 9.17 -9.59 -2.71
CA ALA A 29 9.10 -10.96 -3.16
C ALA A 29 10.09 -11.85 -2.40
N ALA A 30 9.73 -13.13 -2.20
CA ALA A 30 10.57 -14.08 -1.48
C ALA A 30 11.95 -14.26 -2.14
N HIS A 31 12.00 -14.24 -3.48
CA HIS A 31 13.26 -14.35 -4.23
C HIS A 31 14.14 -13.11 -4.04
N THR A 32 13.56 -11.92 -3.91
CA THR A 32 14.26 -10.67 -3.61
C THR A 32 14.94 -10.74 -2.24
N ILE A 33 14.21 -11.15 -1.20
CA ILE A 33 14.80 -11.29 0.15
C ILE A 33 15.89 -12.37 0.16
N LYS A 34 15.69 -13.48 -0.57
CA LYS A 34 16.72 -14.52 -0.70
C LYS A 34 17.99 -13.97 -1.36
N LEU A 35 17.85 -13.18 -2.42
CA LEU A 35 18.96 -12.52 -3.10
C LEU A 35 19.70 -11.57 -2.15
N LEU A 36 18.97 -10.69 -1.45
CA LEU A 36 19.56 -9.71 -0.53
C LEU A 36 20.29 -10.35 0.66
N ARG A 37 19.89 -11.55 1.08
CA ARG A 37 20.62 -12.32 2.11
C ARG A 37 21.96 -12.86 1.63
N MET A 38 22.16 -13.01 0.32
CA MET A 38 23.36 -13.63 -0.27
C MET A 38 24.32 -12.59 -0.87
N CYS A 39 23.90 -11.34 -1.02
CA CYS A 39 24.66 -10.28 -1.68
C CYS A 39 24.99 -9.15 -0.70
N ASP A 40 26.18 -8.57 -0.85
CA ASP A 40 26.50 -7.29 -0.22
C ASP A 40 25.93 -6.14 -1.07
N PHE A 41 24.94 -5.44 -0.53
CA PHE A 41 24.31 -4.27 -1.15
C PHE A 41 24.66 -2.96 -0.42
N GLY A 42 25.62 -3.01 0.51
CA GLY A 42 25.98 -1.90 1.38
C GLY A 42 24.96 -1.66 2.50
N LYS A 43 24.86 -0.40 2.97
CA LYS A 43 24.03 -0.05 4.13
C LYS A 43 22.52 -0.17 3.87
N SER A 44 22.08 0.19 2.66
CA SER A 44 20.66 0.17 2.30
C SER A 44 20.46 0.10 0.80
N ILE A 45 19.40 -0.57 0.38
CA ILE A 45 18.97 -0.66 -1.01
C ILE A 45 17.46 -0.42 -1.11
N HIS A 46 17.02 0.32 -2.12
CA HIS A 46 15.60 0.50 -2.39
C HIS A 46 15.04 -0.67 -3.18
N LEU A 47 13.76 -0.98 -2.96
CA LEU A 47 13.04 -2.00 -3.69
C LEU A 47 12.10 -1.32 -4.67
N GLN A 48 12.28 -1.60 -5.96
CA GLN A 48 11.29 -1.23 -6.96
C GLN A 48 10.17 -2.28 -6.92
N LEU A 49 9.12 -1.95 -6.16
CA LEU A 49 7.88 -2.72 -6.15
C LEU A 49 7.02 -2.31 -7.35
N ARG A 50 6.23 -3.27 -7.86
CA ARG A 50 5.15 -2.98 -8.80
C ARG A 50 3.99 -2.39 -8.00
N ASN A 51 3.79 -1.08 -8.10
CA ASN A 51 2.80 -0.39 -7.29
C ASN A 51 1.48 -0.32 -8.04
N TYR A 52 0.43 -0.63 -7.32
CA TYR A 52 -0.93 -0.60 -7.77
C TYR A 52 -1.74 0.26 -6.81
N VAL A 53 -2.80 0.91 -7.29
CA VAL A 53 -3.69 1.71 -6.46
C VAL A 53 -5.12 1.26 -6.67
N TYR A 54 -5.90 1.16 -5.61
CA TYR A 54 -7.28 0.63 -5.63
C TYR A 54 -7.35 -0.83 -6.03
N SER A 55 -7.05 -1.22 -7.26
CA SER A 55 -6.93 -2.62 -7.71
C SER A 55 -5.55 -2.80 -8.32
N PHE A 56 -5.25 -4.06 -8.65
CA PHE A 56 -4.12 -4.36 -9.52
C PHE A 56 -4.31 -3.91 -10.98
N GLU A 57 -5.30 -3.05 -11.28
CA GLU A 57 -5.48 -2.44 -12.61
C GLU A 57 -4.67 -1.13 -12.75
N TRP A 58 -4.31 -0.44 -11.66
CA TRP A 58 -3.80 0.93 -11.73
C TRP A 58 -2.34 1.06 -11.29
N PHE A 59 -1.40 1.07 -12.23
CA PHE A 59 0.04 1.07 -11.93
C PHE A 59 0.59 2.46 -11.54
N VAL A 60 1.37 2.55 -10.46
CA VAL A 60 1.97 3.82 -9.94
C VAL A 60 3.43 3.59 -9.48
N GLY A 61 4.19 4.67 -9.25
CA GLY A 61 5.62 4.64 -8.86
C GLY A 61 5.95 4.21 -7.42
N LEU A 62 7.26 4.07 -7.15
CA LEU A 62 7.93 3.22 -6.14
C LEU A 62 7.99 3.77 -4.71
N ARG A 63 7.82 2.93 -3.68
CA ARG A 63 8.46 3.06 -2.33
C ARG A 63 8.60 1.70 -1.61
N ALA A 64 9.80 1.41 -1.09
CA ALA A 64 10.17 0.45 -0.03
C ALA A 64 11.71 0.33 0.01
N SER A 65 12.31 0.00 1.16
CA SER A 65 13.77 -0.20 1.26
C SER A 65 14.18 -1.31 2.22
N VAL A 66 15.35 -1.89 2.00
CA VAL A 66 15.98 -2.88 2.90
C VAL A 66 17.30 -2.32 3.40
N HIS A 67 17.55 -2.47 4.69
CA HIS A 67 18.74 -1.96 5.37
C HIS A 67 19.45 -3.11 6.05
N GLN A 68 20.78 -3.08 5.99
CA GLN A 68 21.61 -3.87 6.88
C GLN A 68 21.46 -3.29 8.29
N TRP A 69 21.12 -4.12 9.28
CA TRP A 69 20.94 -3.62 10.66
C TRP A 69 22.24 -3.04 11.20
N ALA A 70 22.14 -1.85 11.80
CA ALA A 70 23.22 -1.21 12.55
C ALA A 70 22.68 -0.53 13.81
N GLN A 71 23.56 -0.21 14.76
CA GLN A 71 23.18 0.45 16.01
C GLN A 71 22.57 1.84 15.82
N ASP A 72 22.73 2.50 14.68
CA ASP A 72 22.09 3.77 14.36
C ASP A 72 20.81 3.58 13.52
N THR A 73 20.41 2.33 13.22
CA THR A 73 19.23 2.05 12.40
C THR A 73 17.96 2.51 13.11
N TYR A 74 17.15 3.30 12.39
CA TYR A 74 15.83 3.74 12.79
C TYR A 74 14.86 3.66 11.63
N TYR A 75 13.57 3.52 11.94
CA TYR A 75 12.53 3.45 10.92
C TYR A 75 12.48 4.77 10.14
N ARG A 76 12.63 4.67 8.82
CA ARG A 76 12.44 5.80 7.89
C ARG A 76 11.77 5.29 6.63
N HIS A 77 10.80 6.07 6.13
CA HIS A 77 10.04 5.79 4.91
C HIS A 77 10.33 6.85 3.83
N GLY A 78 11.62 7.15 3.66
CA GLY A 78 12.13 8.15 2.72
C GLY A 78 13.38 7.64 2.00
N GLN A 79 13.91 8.44 1.08
CA GLN A 79 15.08 8.03 0.32
C GLN A 79 16.28 7.75 1.24
N SER A 80 16.80 6.51 1.17
CA SER A 80 17.91 6.02 1.97
C SER A 80 19.24 5.91 1.23
N GLY A 81 19.20 5.88 -0.10
CA GLY A 81 20.32 5.78 -1.04
C GLY A 81 19.82 5.86 -2.48
N ASP A 82 20.71 5.66 -3.45
CA ASP A 82 20.43 5.82 -4.88
C ASP A 82 20.28 4.49 -5.64
N THR A 83 20.69 3.38 -5.02
CA THR A 83 20.57 2.05 -5.61
C THR A 83 19.17 1.49 -5.44
N VAL A 84 18.57 1.05 -6.54
CA VAL A 84 17.23 0.45 -6.57
C VAL A 84 17.31 -0.94 -7.20
N LEU A 85 16.80 -1.95 -6.50
CA LEU A 85 16.63 -3.30 -7.01
C LEU A 85 15.31 -3.40 -7.77
N ALA A 86 15.39 -3.63 -9.09
CA ALA A 86 14.24 -3.80 -9.95
C ALA A 86 13.45 -5.09 -9.65
N ASP A 87 12.15 -5.08 -9.96
CA ASP A 87 11.22 -6.22 -9.82
C ASP A 87 11.27 -6.89 -8.44
N ALA A 88 11.24 -6.08 -7.39
CA ALA A 88 11.49 -6.52 -6.02
C ALA A 88 10.24 -7.01 -5.27
N GLY A 89 9.06 -6.95 -5.89
CA GLY A 89 7.80 -7.35 -5.27
C GLY A 89 6.60 -6.50 -5.70
N TRP A 90 5.59 -6.43 -4.84
CA TRP A 90 4.31 -5.79 -5.12
C TRP A 90 3.94 -4.81 -4.02
N HIS A 91 3.31 -3.71 -4.40
CA HIS A 91 2.66 -2.79 -3.49
C HIS A 91 1.26 -2.53 -4.02
N CYS A 92 0.24 -2.65 -3.18
CA CYS A 92 -1.13 -2.37 -3.60
C CYS A 92 -1.80 -1.43 -2.60
N SER A 93 -1.71 -0.14 -2.88
CA SER A 93 -2.27 0.88 -2.01
C SER A 93 -3.78 0.93 -2.18
N TYR A 94 -4.52 0.94 -1.07
CA TYR A 94 -5.98 1.00 -1.07
C TYR A 94 -6.66 -0.20 -1.75
N CYS A 95 -6.03 -1.38 -1.75
CA CYS A 95 -6.58 -2.58 -2.39
C CYS A 95 -7.55 -3.38 -1.52
N PHE A 96 -8.53 -2.68 -0.97
CA PHE A 96 -9.50 -3.23 -0.04
C PHE A 96 -10.78 -3.69 -0.71
N ARG A 97 -11.50 -4.57 -0.02
CA ARG A 97 -12.76 -5.15 -0.50
C ARG A 97 -13.96 -4.27 -0.18
N PHE A 98 -13.90 -3.47 0.89
CA PHE A 98 -14.99 -2.64 1.35
C PHE A 98 -14.57 -1.17 1.46
N LEU A 99 -15.48 -0.25 1.12
CA LEU A 99 -15.24 1.21 1.24
C LEU A 99 -14.97 1.66 2.68
N SER A 100 -15.45 0.91 3.67
CA SER A 100 -15.18 1.14 5.09
C SER A 100 -13.68 1.07 5.40
N GLU A 101 -12.96 0.13 4.79
CA GLU A 101 -11.52 -0.07 4.95
C GLU A 101 -10.72 1.10 4.35
N TYR A 102 -11.22 1.68 3.25
CA TYR A 102 -10.65 2.91 2.68
C TYR A 102 -10.75 4.06 3.68
N VAL A 103 -11.92 4.26 4.31
CA VAL A 103 -12.10 5.31 5.33
C VAL A 103 -11.18 5.08 6.53
N VAL A 104 -11.04 3.84 6.98
CA VAL A 104 -10.10 3.48 8.05
C VAL A 104 -8.66 3.80 7.65
N LYS A 105 -8.23 3.41 6.44
CA LYS A 105 -6.89 3.71 5.93
C LYS A 105 -6.63 5.22 5.89
N MET A 106 -7.59 5.98 5.35
CA MET A 106 -7.49 7.44 5.24
C MET A 106 -7.39 8.12 6.61
N ARG A 107 -8.03 7.59 7.66
CA ARG A 107 -8.02 8.18 9.01
C ARG A 107 -6.80 7.78 9.84
N GLY A 108 -6.26 6.58 9.66
CA GLY A 108 -5.36 5.96 10.63
C GLY A 108 -3.89 5.82 10.22
N PHE A 109 -3.55 5.97 8.94
CA PHE A 109 -2.21 5.60 8.44
C PHE A 109 -1.38 6.82 8.04
N SER A 110 -0.15 6.57 7.60
CA SER A 110 0.70 7.51 6.88
C SER A 110 -0.18 8.30 5.90
N HIS A 111 -0.28 9.61 6.12
CA HIS A 111 -1.14 10.55 5.37
C HIS A 111 -2.55 10.88 5.90
N ALA A 112 -2.88 10.53 7.16
CA ALA A 112 -4.12 11.02 7.80
C ALA A 112 -4.22 12.56 7.83
N ASP A 113 -3.08 13.25 7.91
CA ASP A 113 -2.96 14.70 7.80
C ASP A 113 -3.55 15.26 6.49
N ARG A 114 -3.52 14.48 5.40
CA ARG A 114 -4.07 14.89 4.10
C ARG A 114 -5.59 15.04 4.14
N ILE A 115 -6.29 14.48 5.12
CA ILE A 115 -7.70 14.82 5.30
C ILE A 115 -7.84 16.30 5.65
N ALA A 116 -7.01 16.83 6.55
CA ALA A 116 -6.99 18.25 6.96
C ALA A 116 -8.40 18.85 7.18
N GLY A 117 -9.30 18.10 7.84
CA GLY A 117 -10.69 18.53 8.09
C GLY A 117 -11.64 18.43 6.89
N ARG A 118 -11.17 18.00 5.71
CA ARG A 118 -11.99 17.75 4.52
C ARG A 118 -12.78 16.44 4.65
N ILE A 119 -13.76 16.42 5.56
CA ILE A 119 -14.58 15.22 5.87
C ILE A 119 -15.34 14.70 4.64
N HIS A 120 -15.67 15.57 3.69
CA HIS A 120 -16.27 15.15 2.42
C HIS A 120 -15.39 14.15 1.64
N LEU A 121 -14.07 14.11 1.88
CA LEU A 121 -13.19 13.13 1.25
C LEU A 121 -13.53 11.69 1.68
N LEU A 122 -14.15 11.54 2.85
CA LEU A 122 -14.51 10.27 3.47
C LEU A 122 -15.91 9.76 3.08
N ASP A 123 -16.66 10.54 2.29
CA ASP A 123 -17.97 10.12 1.80
C ASP A 123 -17.82 8.86 0.92
N PRO A 124 -18.47 7.73 1.26
CA PRO A 124 -18.41 6.51 0.47
C PRO A 124 -18.78 6.70 -1.01
N ALA A 125 -19.77 7.57 -1.31
CA ALA A 125 -20.19 7.82 -2.69
C ALA A 125 -19.08 8.53 -3.48
N ARG A 126 -18.42 9.50 -2.86
CA ARG A 126 -17.24 10.17 -3.44
C ARG A 126 -16.08 9.21 -3.61
N ILE A 127 -15.76 8.41 -2.58
CA ILE A 127 -14.66 7.44 -2.62
C ILE A 127 -14.89 6.48 -3.78
N GLN A 128 -16.08 5.88 -3.87
CA GLN A 128 -16.47 5.00 -4.98
C GLN A 128 -16.29 5.68 -6.33
N GLY A 129 -16.83 6.89 -6.50
CA GLY A 129 -16.73 7.63 -7.76
C GLY A 129 -15.29 8.03 -8.14
N THR A 130 -14.41 8.21 -7.15
CA THR A 130 -12.99 8.54 -7.36
C THR A 130 -12.19 7.31 -7.79
N ILE A 131 -12.43 6.18 -7.12
CA ILE A 131 -11.82 4.88 -7.45
C ILE A 131 -12.21 4.44 -8.86
N CYS A 132 -13.50 4.50 -9.21
CA CYS A 132 -13.99 4.12 -10.54
C CYS A 132 -13.33 4.91 -11.69
N LYS A 133 -12.81 6.10 -11.40
CA LYS A 133 -12.19 6.99 -12.38
C LYS A 133 -10.66 6.94 -12.34
N GLY A 134 -10.05 6.10 -11.51
CA GLY A 134 -8.59 6.04 -11.34
C GLY A 134 -7.98 7.34 -10.84
N LYS A 135 -8.77 8.20 -10.16
CA LYS A 135 -8.32 9.53 -9.69
C LYS A 135 -7.70 9.45 -8.31
N ASN A 136 -6.86 10.41 -7.94
CA ASN A 136 -6.27 10.49 -6.60
C ASN A 136 -7.35 10.68 -5.51
N ILE A 137 -7.39 9.81 -4.50
CA ILE A 137 -8.42 9.79 -3.44
C ILE A 137 -8.44 11.07 -2.59
N PHE A 138 -7.29 11.74 -2.44
CA PHE A 138 -7.15 13.00 -1.72
C PHE A 138 -7.37 14.24 -2.61
N GLY A 139 -7.60 14.04 -3.91
CA GLY A 139 -7.77 15.12 -4.89
C GLY A 139 -6.50 15.94 -5.13
N MET A 140 -5.34 15.34 -4.89
CA MET A 140 -4.04 15.99 -5.07
C MET A 140 -3.42 15.61 -6.42
N LEU A 141 -2.47 16.44 -6.88
CA LEU A 141 -1.62 16.08 -8.01
C LEU A 141 -0.71 14.90 -7.64
N PRO A 142 -0.37 14.03 -8.62
CA PRO A 142 0.53 12.93 -8.38
C PRO A 142 1.95 13.44 -8.07
N GLU A 143 2.67 12.68 -7.26
CA GLU A 143 4.07 12.97 -6.95
C GLU A 143 4.95 12.46 -8.10
N ALA A 144 5.33 13.37 -8.99
CA ALA A 144 6.11 13.06 -10.18
C ALA A 144 7.31 14.00 -10.32
N TYR A 145 8.45 13.43 -10.73
CA TYR A 145 9.72 14.16 -10.88
C TYR A 145 10.04 14.54 -12.33
N ASN A 146 9.18 14.16 -13.29
CA ASN A 146 9.23 14.60 -14.67
C ASN A 146 7.82 14.71 -15.26
N TYR A 147 7.69 15.41 -16.40
CA TYR A 147 6.40 15.66 -17.04
C TYR A 147 5.72 14.41 -17.58
N VAL A 148 6.49 13.41 -18.03
CA VAL A 148 5.93 12.16 -18.57
C VAL A 148 5.23 11.39 -17.46
N ASP A 149 5.87 11.29 -16.30
CA ASP A 149 5.32 10.66 -15.10
C ASP A 149 4.14 11.45 -14.54
N LEU A 150 4.21 12.79 -14.57
CA LEU A 150 3.09 13.62 -14.13
C LEU A 150 1.85 13.38 -14.99
N LEU A 151 2.00 13.41 -16.32
CA LEU A 151 0.90 13.23 -17.26
C LEU A 151 0.35 11.80 -17.22
N SER A 152 1.21 10.79 -17.10
CA SER A 152 0.77 9.39 -17.00
C SER A 152 0.03 9.08 -15.71
N GLN A 153 0.34 9.77 -14.61
CA GLN A 153 -0.31 9.56 -13.31
C GLN A 153 -1.55 10.43 -13.07
N LEU A 154 -1.80 11.45 -13.91
CA LEU A 154 -2.98 12.33 -13.79
C LEU A 154 -4.29 11.63 -14.19
N SER A 155 -4.20 10.72 -15.15
CA SER A 155 -5.31 9.86 -15.58
C SER A 155 -4.75 8.48 -15.83
N LEU A 156 -4.83 7.62 -14.82
CA LEU A 156 -4.38 6.24 -14.96
C LEU A 156 -5.27 5.54 -15.99
N GLU A 157 -4.66 4.65 -16.79
CA GLU A 157 -5.37 3.74 -17.69
C GLU A 157 -5.37 2.34 -17.06
N PRO A 158 -6.52 1.66 -17.00
CA PRO A 158 -6.60 0.36 -16.35
C PRO A 158 -5.84 -0.69 -17.19
N LEU A 159 -5.01 -1.48 -16.52
CA LEU A 159 -4.34 -2.64 -17.12
C LEU A 159 -5.40 -3.65 -17.59
N LYS A 160 -5.27 -4.07 -18.85
CA LYS A 160 -6.19 -5.04 -19.48
C LYS A 160 -5.67 -6.48 -19.42
N THR A 161 -4.51 -6.69 -18.81
CA THR A 161 -3.80 -7.97 -18.79
C THR A 161 -3.40 -8.35 -17.37
N GLY A 162 -3.53 -9.62 -17.01
CA GLY A 162 -3.07 -10.16 -15.72
C GLY A 162 -1.55 -10.42 -15.63
N VAL A 163 -0.78 -9.91 -16.58
CA VAL A 163 0.69 -10.07 -16.59
C VAL A 163 1.25 -9.27 -15.42
N HIS A 164 2.15 -9.89 -14.65
CA HIS A 164 2.76 -9.33 -13.43
C HIS A 164 1.87 -9.20 -12.19
N LEU A 165 0.68 -9.80 -12.22
CA LEU A 165 -0.10 -10.02 -11.00
C LEU A 165 0.54 -11.11 -10.14
N PRO A 166 0.43 -11.02 -8.80
CA PRO A 166 0.76 -12.12 -7.91
C PRO A 166 0.05 -13.41 -8.35
N LEU A 167 0.80 -14.50 -8.53
CA LEU A 167 0.25 -15.79 -8.99
C LEU A 167 -0.95 -16.25 -8.15
N PHE A 168 -0.86 -16.09 -6.84
CA PHE A 168 -1.94 -16.44 -5.91
C PHE A 168 -3.26 -15.71 -6.21
N LEU A 169 -3.21 -14.46 -6.67
CA LEU A 169 -4.41 -13.71 -7.06
C LEU A 169 -5.00 -14.25 -8.36
N VAL A 170 -4.14 -14.65 -9.31
CA VAL A 170 -4.58 -15.26 -10.57
C VAL A 170 -5.23 -16.62 -10.32
N GLU A 171 -4.64 -17.45 -9.47
CA GLU A 171 -5.18 -18.76 -9.09
C GLU A 171 -6.48 -18.66 -8.29
N GLN A 172 -6.62 -17.62 -7.45
CA GLN A 172 -7.79 -17.39 -6.59
C GLN A 172 -8.70 -16.27 -7.12
N ALA A 173 -8.75 -16.10 -8.44
CA ALA A 173 -9.38 -14.94 -9.07
C ALA A 173 -10.84 -14.73 -8.68
N GLU A 174 -11.64 -15.80 -8.55
CA GLU A 174 -13.05 -15.68 -8.14
C GLU A 174 -13.21 -15.16 -6.70
N ARG A 175 -12.27 -15.51 -5.81
CA ARG A 175 -12.28 -15.02 -4.41
C ARG A 175 -11.88 -13.55 -4.34
N PHE A 176 -10.91 -13.13 -5.14
CA PHE A 176 -10.34 -11.78 -5.14
C PHE A 176 -10.83 -10.91 -6.30
N LYS A 177 -11.92 -11.31 -6.96
CA LYS A 177 -12.49 -10.62 -8.11
C LYS A 177 -12.62 -9.10 -7.92
N PRO A 178 -13.11 -8.58 -6.77
CA PRO A 178 -13.19 -7.13 -6.55
C PRO A 178 -11.84 -6.40 -6.54
N SER A 179 -10.75 -7.09 -6.20
CA SER A 179 -9.38 -6.55 -6.14
C SER A 179 -8.62 -6.71 -7.46
N ILE A 180 -9.06 -7.60 -8.35
CA ILE A 180 -8.39 -7.95 -9.62
C ILE A 180 -8.99 -7.20 -10.81
N SER A 181 -10.32 -7.16 -10.93
CA SER A 181 -10.98 -6.37 -11.97
C SER A 181 -12.39 -5.99 -11.58
N GLY A 182 -12.73 -4.71 -11.76
CA GLY A 182 -14.12 -4.26 -11.75
C GLY A 182 -14.49 -3.41 -10.54
N TYR A 183 -14.28 -2.11 -10.69
CA TYR A 183 -14.71 -1.11 -9.72
C TYR A 183 -16.13 -0.59 -9.89
N ALA A 184 -16.92 -1.10 -10.82
CA ALA A 184 -18.26 -0.55 -11.05
C ALA A 184 -19.13 -0.54 -9.77
N ARG A 185 -18.92 -1.46 -8.81
CA ARG A 185 -19.56 -1.44 -7.48
C ARG A 185 -18.72 -2.18 -6.42
N LEU A 186 -17.97 -1.46 -5.58
CA LEU A 186 -17.58 -2.04 -4.28
C LEU A 186 -18.82 -2.11 -3.38
N ARG A 187 -18.86 -3.09 -2.48
CA ARG A 187 -19.96 -3.18 -1.52
C ARG A 187 -19.78 -2.06 -0.49
N ALA A 188 -20.74 -1.13 -0.44
CA ALA A 188 -20.93 -0.32 0.74
C ALA A 188 -21.39 -1.27 1.86
N GLN A 189 -20.53 -1.55 2.82
CA GLN A 189 -20.96 -2.18 4.06
C GLN A 189 -21.78 -1.10 4.79
N SER A 190 -23.08 -1.33 4.97
CA SER A 190 -23.96 -0.38 5.65
C SER A 190 -23.50 -0.23 7.10
N TRP A 191 -22.86 0.88 7.44
CA TRP A 191 -22.52 1.28 8.81
C TRP A 191 -23.76 1.62 9.68
N TYR A 192 -24.97 1.28 9.24
CA TYR A 192 -26.25 1.69 9.83
C TYR A 192 -27.17 0.53 10.24
N ALA A 193 -26.63 -0.69 10.41
CA ALA A 193 -27.47 -1.86 10.72
C ALA A 193 -27.43 -2.33 12.18
N GLU A 194 -26.87 -1.57 13.13
CA GLU A 194 -26.74 -2.05 14.53
C GLU A 194 -27.01 -1.00 15.63
N THR A 195 -27.71 0.09 15.30
CA THR A 195 -28.20 1.07 16.31
C THR A 195 -29.71 1.37 16.19
N ALA A 196 -30.46 0.53 15.47
CA ALA A 196 -31.91 0.67 15.33
C ALA A 196 -32.67 -0.58 15.83
N ILE A 197 -32.36 -1.04 17.04
CA ILE A 197 -33.27 -1.89 17.85
C ILE A 197 -33.15 -1.42 19.30
N ASP A 198 -33.60 -0.19 19.61
CA ASP A 198 -34.13 0.11 20.95
C ASP A 198 -34.92 1.42 21.04
N GLN A 199 -35.76 1.74 20.05
CA GLN A 199 -36.79 2.77 20.24
C GLN A 199 -38.10 2.36 19.56
N GLY A 200 -39.00 1.81 20.35
CA GLY A 200 -40.43 1.79 20.06
C GLY A 200 -41.16 0.52 20.46
N HIS A 201 -41.73 0.50 21.67
CA HIS A 201 -43.19 0.55 21.83
C HIS A 201 -43.56 0.64 23.31
N GLY A 202 -44.22 1.74 23.66
CA GLY A 202 -45.03 1.81 24.86
C GLY A 202 -46.32 1.02 24.67
N HIS A 203 -46.73 0.37 25.74
CA HIS A 203 -48.11 0.29 26.20
C HIS A 203 -48.11 0.54 27.70
#